data_AF-A0A2Z6MXQ5-F1
#
_entry.id   AF-A0A2Z6MXQ5-F1
#
_cell.length_a   1.000
_cell.length_b   1.000
_cell.length_c   1.000
_cell.angle_alpha   90.00
_cell.angle_beta   90.00
_cell.angle_gamma   90.00
#
_symmetry.space_group_name_H-M   'P 1'
#
loop_
_entity.id
_entity.type
_entity.pdbx_description
1 polymer ?
#
loop_
_entity_poly.entity_id
_entity_poly.type
_entity_poly.pdbx_seq_one_letter_code
_entity_poly.pdbx_strand_id
1 'polypeptide(L)' 'MLQEDCQEWRPLRRAYGVVFDSANPPSGEIYLRFQVSGNEGVYWVQSKNAIPSDWKAGAAYDTMVQLNQK' A
#
# COMPACT_ATOMS: atom_id res chain seq x y z
N MET A 1 5.32 -0.10 0.40
CA MET A 1 5.16 -0.54 -1.00
C MET A 1 6.21 -1.59 -1.29
N LEU A 2 5.82 -2.72 -1.88
CA LEU A 2 6.77 -3.77 -2.27
C LEU A 2 7.49 -3.36 -3.56
N GLN A 3 8.80 -3.58 -3.62
CA GLN A 3 9.57 -3.46 -4.86
C GLN A 3 9.87 -4.86 -5.40
N GLU A 4 9.44 -5.16 -6.63
CA GLU A 4 9.53 -6.52 -7.18
C GLU A 4 10.97 -7.01 -7.38
N ASP A 5 11.90 -6.10 -7.74
CA ASP A 5 13.30 -6.45 -8.03
C ASP A 5 14.09 -6.92 -6.79
N CYS A 6 13.77 -6.36 -5.61
CA CYS A 6 14.49 -6.65 -4.36
C CYS A 6 13.61 -7.33 -3.28
N GLN A 7 12.32 -7.54 -3.54
CA GLN A 7 11.33 -8.07 -2.57
C GLN A 7 11.29 -7.33 -1.22
N GLU A 8 11.58 -6.03 -1.21
CA GLU A 8 11.63 -5.23 0.01
C GLU A 8 10.43 -4.29 0.17
N TRP A 9 9.96 -4.13 1.42
CA TRP A 9 8.94 -3.16 1.79
C TRP A 9 9.55 -1.77 2.00
N ARG A 10 9.28 -0.84 1.08
CA ARG A 10 9.66 0.56 1.23
C ARG A 10 8.55 1.38 1.92
N PRO A 11 8.89 2.24 2.90
CA PRO A 11 7.90 3.10 3.54
C PRO A 11 7.39 4.16 2.56
N LEU A 12 6.11 4.50 2.69
CA LEU A 12 5.51 5.63 1.98
C LEU A 12 5.48 6.85 2.91
N ARG A 13 5.69 8.04 2.37
CA ARG A 13 5.58 9.28 3.14
C ARG A 13 4.13 9.74 3.15
N ARG A 14 3.58 10.03 4.33
CA ARG A 14 2.26 10.66 4.45
C ARG A 14 2.37 12.14 4.11
N ALA A 15 1.91 12.52 2.92
CA ALA A 15 2.06 13.87 2.40
C ALA A 15 1.07 14.85 3.03
N TYR A 16 -0.22 14.53 2.98
CA TYR A 16 -1.29 15.31 3.60
C TYR A 16 -2.54 14.46 3.80
N GLY A 17 -3.30 14.67 4.88
CA GLY A 17 -4.55 13.93 5.12
C GLY A 17 -4.37 12.41 5.05
N VAL A 18 -5.01 11.78 4.05
CA VAL A 18 -4.93 10.34 3.73
C VAL A 18 -4.10 10.04 2.47
N VAL A 19 -3.33 11.02 1.98
CA VAL A 19 -2.48 10.90 0.79
C VAL A 19 -1.06 10.49 1.20
N PHE A 20 -0.55 9.47 0.51
CA PHE A 20 0.80 8.94 0.67
C PHE A 20 1.54 9.03 -0.66
N ASP A 21 2.81 9.43 -0.62
CA ASP A 21 3.68 9.51 -1.80
C ASP A 21 4.98 8.72 -1.63
N SER A 22 5.64 8.47 -2.77
CA SER A 22 6.95 7.85 -2.87
C SER A 22 7.74 8.58 -3.95
N ALA A 23 8.97 9.00 -3.64
CA ALA A 23 9.92 9.35 -4.68
C ALA A 23 10.38 8.05 -5.36
N ASN A 24 10.31 7.97 -6.68
CA ASN A 24 10.65 6.79 -7.48
C ASN A 24 9.81 5.56 -7.12
N PRO A 25 8.54 5.46 -7.57
CA PRO A 25 7.77 4.25 -7.39
C PRO A 25 8.51 3.06 -8.03
N PRO A 26 8.46 1.88 -7.40
CA PRO A 26 9.03 0.66 -7.97
C PRO A 26 8.35 0.37 -9.31
N SER A 27 9.13 -0.14 -10.26
CA SER A 27 8.58 -0.71 -11.49
C SER A 27 7.82 -1.98 -11.15
N GLY A 28 6.71 -2.21 -11.86
CA GLY A 28 5.96 -3.46 -11.75
C GLY A 28 4.71 -3.37 -10.87
N GLU A 29 4.21 -4.52 -10.44
CA GLU A 29 3.02 -4.59 -9.60
C GLU A 29 3.27 -3.98 -8.23
N ILE A 30 2.30 -3.22 -7.74
CA ILE A 30 2.40 -2.47 -6.49
C ILE A 30 1.52 -3.13 -5.44
N TYR A 31 2.16 -3.70 -4.42
CA TYR A 31 1.51 -4.16 -3.20
C TYR A 31 1.63 -3.12 -2.08
N LEU A 32 0.55 -2.93 -1.33
CA LEU A 32 0.46 -1.99 -0.23
C LEU A 32 0.40 -2.73 1.10
N ARG A 33 0.99 -2.14 2.14
CA ARG A 33 0.90 -2.61 3.51
C ARG A 33 0.75 -1.42 4.44
N PHE A 34 -0.23 -1.50 5.34
CA PHE A 34 -0.60 -0.46 6.28
C PHE A 34 -0.38 -0.95 7.69
N GLN A 35 0.20 -0.09 8.53
CA GLN A 35 0.18 -0.30 9.97
C GLN A 35 -1.08 0.38 10.50
N VAL A 36 -1.90 -0.37 11.22
CA VAL A 36 -3.21 0.06 11.72
C VAL A 36 -3.17 -0.03 13.23
N SER A 37 -3.66 1.01 13.90
CA SER A 37 -3.88 1.01 15.34
C SER A 37 -5.38 0.97 15.64
N GLY A 38 -5.81 0.03 16.46
CA GLY A 38 -7.20 -0.13 16.88
C GLY A 38 -7.30 -0.72 18.28
N ASN A 39 -8.47 -1.29 18.58
CA ASN A 39 -8.75 -1.88 19.90
C ASN A 39 -7.80 -3.04 20.25
N GLU A 40 -7.39 -3.79 19.24
CA GLU A 40 -6.43 -4.91 19.32
C GLU A 40 -4.96 -4.45 19.32
N GLY A 41 -4.69 -3.15 19.48
CA GLY A 41 -3.36 -2.57 19.41
C GLY A 41 -2.91 -2.29 17.98
N VAL A 42 -1.60 -2.45 17.72
CA VAL A 42 -0.97 -2.10 16.45
C VAL A 42 -0.69 -3.37 15.64
N TYR A 43 -1.27 -3.46 14.43
CA TYR A 43 -1.11 -4.61 13.55
C TYR A 43 -0.91 -4.19 12.08
N TRP A 44 -0.46 -5.13 11.25
CA TRP A 44 -0.22 -4.89 9.83
C TRP A 44 -1.32 -5.52 8.97
N VAL A 45 -1.75 -4.80 7.95
CA VAL A 45 -2.67 -5.30 6.91
C VAL A 45 -2.04 -5.09 5.55
N GLN A 46 -2.11 -6.10 4.70
CA GLN A 46 -1.57 -6.09 3.35
C GLN A 46 -2.70 -6.13 2.32
N SER A 47 -2.50 -5.50 1.16
CA SER A 47 -3.39 -5.65 0.01
C SER A 47 -3.40 -7.10 -0.50
N LYS A 48 -4.58 -7.57 -0.87
CA LYS A 48 -4.75 -8.88 -1.53
C LYS A 48 -4.50 -8.77 -3.03
N ASN A 49 -4.95 -7.66 -3.63
CA ASN A 49 -4.72 -7.35 -5.03
C ASN A 49 -3.60 -6.32 -5.17
N ALA A 50 -2.82 -6.45 -6.25
CA ALA A 50 -1.86 -5.43 -6.65
C ALA A 50 -2.54 -4.28 -7.40
N ILE A 51 -1.92 -3.11 -7.35
CA ILE A 51 -2.11 -2.07 -8.38
C ILE A 51 -1.25 -2.49 -9.58
N PRO A 52 -1.81 -2.52 -10.80
CA PRO A 52 -1.10 -3.01 -11.98
C PRO A 52 0.06 -2.09 -12.35
N SER A 53 1.07 -2.64 -13.03
CA SER A 53 2.29 -1.93 -13.42
C SER A 53 2.06 -0.77 -14.39
N ASP A 54 0.95 -0.79 -15.14
CA ASP A 54 0.57 0.22 -16.12
C ASP A 54 -0.48 1.21 -15.59
N TRP A 55 -0.55 1.38 -14.26
CA TRP A 55 -1.52 2.24 -13.60
C TRP A 55 -1.59 3.66 -14.18
N LYS A 56 -2.79 4.26 -14.12
CA LYS A 56 -3.06 5.58 -14.70
C LYS A 56 -3.34 6.61 -13.62
N ALA A 57 -2.81 7.80 -13.80
CA ALA A 57 -3.12 8.94 -12.93
C ALA A 57 -4.64 9.20 -12.93
N GLY A 58 -5.21 9.38 -11.73
CA GLY A 58 -6.65 9.61 -11.55
C GLY A 58 -7.53 8.35 -11.57
N ALA A 59 -6.98 7.17 -11.88
CA ALA A 59 -7.72 5.91 -11.79
C ALA A 59 -7.82 5.43 -10.33
N ALA A 60 -8.91 4.73 -10.02
CA ALA A 60 -9.12 4.07 -8.74
C ALA A 60 -8.92 2.56 -8.89
N TYR A 61 -8.21 1.96 -7.93
CA TYR A 61 -7.91 0.53 -7.89
C TYR A 61 -8.38 -0.07 -6.57
N ASP A 62 -9.19 -1.13 -6.63
CA ASP A 62 -9.59 -1.88 -5.44
C ASP A 62 -8.53 -2.93 -5.09
N THR A 63 -7.78 -2.66 -4.02
CA THR A 63 -6.71 -3.52 -3.51
C THR A 63 -7.20 -4.58 -2.52
N MET A 64 -8.52 -4.60 -2.23
CA MET A 64 -9.19 -5.50 -1.29
C MET A 64 -8.55 -5.53 0.11
N VAL A 65 -8.03 -4.38 0.55
CA VAL A 65 -7.60 -4.19 1.95
C VAL A 65 -8.84 -4.19 2.83
N GLN A 66 -8.89 -5.13 3.79
CA GLN A 66 -9.99 -5.27 4.73
C GLN A 66 -9.45 -5.23 6.15
N LEU A 67 -10.07 -4.40 7.00
CA LEU A 67 -9.81 -4.37 8.43
C LEU A 67 -10.78 -5.33 9.09
N ASN A 68 -10.30 -6.51 9.46
CA ASN A 68 -11.11 -7.43 10.26
C ASN A 68 -11.03 -6.96 11.71
N GLN A 69 -12.11 -6.37 12.22
CA GLN A 69 -12.30 -6.23 13.66
C GLN A 69 -12.53 -7.64 14.21
N LYS A 70 -11.59 -8.17 14.99
CA LYS A 70 -11.82 -9.33 15.85
C LYS A 70 -12.08 -8.83 17.26
#